data_AF-A0A2G8LQC0-F1
#
_entry.id   AF-A0A2G8LQC0-F1
#
_cell.length_a   1.000
_cell.length_b   1.000
_cell.length_c   1.000
_cell.angle_alpha   90.00
_cell.angle_beta   90.00
_cell.angle_gamma   90.00
#
_symmetry.space_group_name_H-M   'P 1'
#
loop_
_entity.id
_entity.type
_entity.pdbx_description
1 polymer ?
#
loop_
_entity_poly.entity_id
_entity_poly.type
_entity_poly.pdbx_seq_one_letter_code
_entity_poly.pdbx_strand_id
1 'polypeptide(L)'
;MYLCVFFSFFGPLVIAIGTMGKDVLRFCLISALTFASFAIGFTQLYAPYTNVLQNCDELGADPRYCVEGDNPFNSWGGSMYALFWSILGDAGFQNSKFPTNLYIVESVGKILYACFIIISGIILLNMLIATMSNTYSRVEKKKKTIVLKSFQNGETKPGL
;
A
#
# COMPACT_ATOMS: atom_id res chain seq x y z
N MET A 1 -17.16 13.60 33.33
CA MET A 1 -16.48 12.48 34.03
C MET A 1 -16.04 11.35 33.08
N TYR A 2 -16.86 10.93 32.11
CA TYR A 2 -16.49 9.87 31.15
C TYR A 2 -15.27 10.19 30.25
N LEU A 3 -15.04 11.46 29.89
CA LEU A 3 -13.90 11.88 29.05
C LEU A 3 -12.53 11.68 29.73
N CYS A 4 -12.43 11.85 31.05
CA CYS A 4 -11.18 11.59 31.78
C CYS A 4 -10.85 10.09 31.88
N VAL A 5 -11.87 9.23 32.03
CA VAL A 5 -11.70 7.77 32.03
C VAL A 5 -11.29 7.27 30.65
N PHE A 6 -11.87 7.84 29.59
CA PHE A 6 -11.46 7.59 28.21
C PHE A 6 -9.97 7.96 28.05
N PHE A 7 -9.58 9.20 28.34
CA PHE A 7 -8.19 9.66 28.18
C PHE A 7 -7.16 8.87 29.02
N SER A 8 -7.52 8.48 30.25
CA SER A 8 -6.67 7.66 31.12
C SER A 8 -6.48 6.23 30.60
N PHE A 9 -7.45 5.70 29.85
CA PHE A 9 -7.32 4.41 29.15
C PHE A 9 -6.46 4.52 27.89
N PHE A 10 -6.51 5.66 27.18
CA PHE A 10 -5.69 5.89 25.99
C PHE A 10 -4.22 6.16 26.29
N GLY A 11 -3.82 6.61 27.48
CA GLY A 11 -2.41 6.86 27.79
C GLY A 11 -1.47 5.67 27.49
N PRO A 12 -1.72 4.47 28.06
CA PRO A 12 -0.93 3.27 27.75
C PRO A 12 -1.11 2.76 26.33
N LEU A 13 -2.28 2.97 25.72
CA LEU A 13 -2.61 2.56 24.36
C LEU A 13 -1.87 3.41 23.31
N VAL A 14 -1.83 4.72 23.49
CA VAL A 14 -1.14 5.70 22.62
C VAL A 14 0.38 5.49 22.67
N ILE A 15 0.94 5.16 23.84
CA ILE A 15 2.35 4.81 23.96
C ILE A 15 2.68 3.49 23.23
N ALA A 16 1.78 2.50 23.30
CA ALA A 16 1.91 1.25 22.54
C ALA A 16 1.77 1.47 21.02
N ILE A 17 0.80 2.28 20.60
CA ILE A 17 0.59 2.66 19.20
C ILE A 17 1.74 3.50 18.66
N GLY A 18 2.33 4.40 19.44
CA GLY A 18 3.46 5.23 19.01
C GLY A 18 4.73 4.42 18.79
N THR A 19 4.99 3.43 19.64
CA THR A 19 6.13 2.52 19.48
C THR A 19 5.94 1.52 18.34
N MET A 20 4.73 0.99 18.15
CA MET A 20 4.36 0.16 16.98
C MET A 20 4.35 0.98 15.68
N GLY A 21 3.87 2.21 15.77
CA GLY A 21 3.73 3.14 14.64
C GLY A 21 5.06 3.51 14.02
N LYS A 22 6.16 3.56 14.78
CA LYS A 22 7.49 3.79 14.21
C LYS A 22 7.97 2.61 13.36
N ASP A 23 7.70 1.38 13.80
CA ASP A 23 8.03 0.17 13.04
C ASP A 23 7.19 0.12 11.74
N VAL A 24 5.92 0.50 11.83
CA VAL A 24 4.99 0.59 10.70
C VAL A 24 5.36 1.71 9.73
N LEU A 25 5.75 2.88 10.23
CA LEU A 25 6.14 4.00 9.38
C LEU A 25 7.35 3.64 8.52
N ARG A 26 8.36 2.95 9.09
CA ARG A 26 9.51 2.45 8.32
C ARG A 26 9.07 1.50 7.20
N PHE A 27 8.06 0.68 7.48
CA PHE A 27 7.47 -0.22 6.49
C PHE A 27 6.69 0.55 5.40
N CYS A 28 5.87 1.52 5.78
CA CYS A 28 5.14 2.39 4.86
C CYS A 28 6.08 3.15 3.92
N LEU A 29 7.24 3.60 4.40
CA LEU A 29 8.25 4.26 3.56
C LEU A 29 8.79 3.33 2.48
N ILE A 30 9.14 2.08 2.83
CA ILE A 30 9.60 1.07 1.86
C ILE A 30 8.49 0.78 0.85
N SER A 31 7.25 0.61 1.32
CA SER A 31 6.09 0.41 0.46
C SER A 31 5.89 1.58 -0.51
N ALA A 32 5.99 2.83 -0.04
CA ALA A 32 5.85 4.01 -0.88
C ALA A 32 6.93 4.09 -1.97
N LEU A 33 8.18 3.74 -1.64
CA LEU A 33 9.27 3.67 -2.62
C LEU A 33 9.02 2.59 -3.68
N THR A 34 8.51 1.43 -3.28
CA THR A 34 8.12 0.37 -4.22
C THR A 34 7.01 0.86 -5.15
N PHE A 35 5.97 1.50 -4.62
CA PHE A 35 4.88 2.06 -5.44
C PHE A 35 5.38 3.10 -6.43
N ALA A 36 6.24 4.02 -5.99
CA ALA A 36 6.83 5.04 -6.87
C ALA A 36 7.67 4.41 -7.97
N SER A 37 8.47 3.37 -7.65
CA SER A 37 9.27 2.65 -8.64
C SER A 37 8.41 1.98 -9.71
N PHE A 38 7.32 1.31 -9.30
CA PHE A 38 6.38 0.72 -10.25
C PHE A 38 5.63 1.79 -11.05
N ALA A 39 5.17 2.89 -10.44
CA ALA A 39 4.49 3.97 -11.13
C ALA A 39 5.36 4.60 -12.23
N ILE A 40 6.64 4.82 -11.95
CA ILE A 40 7.61 5.29 -12.95
C ILE A 40 7.83 4.23 -14.04
N GLY A 41 7.93 2.95 -13.68
CA GLY A 41 8.04 1.85 -14.65
C GLY A 41 6.85 1.76 -15.60
N PHE A 42 5.63 1.91 -15.09
CA PHE A 42 4.41 2.00 -15.89
C PHE A 42 4.39 3.25 -16.79
N THR A 43 4.75 4.40 -16.23
CA THR A 43 4.82 5.65 -17.00
C THR A 43 5.81 5.49 -18.16
N GLN A 44 6.98 4.89 -17.95
CA GLN A 44 7.96 4.63 -19.01
C GLN A 44 7.48 3.61 -20.04
N LEU A 45 6.79 2.56 -19.61
CA LEU A 45 6.24 1.54 -20.52
C LEU A 45 5.19 2.13 -21.47
N TYR A 46 4.37 3.07 -20.99
CA TYR A 46 3.26 3.66 -21.75
C TYR A 46 3.57 5.03 -22.38
N ALA A 47 4.60 5.75 -21.92
CA ALA A 47 5.02 7.06 -22.43
C ALA A 47 5.14 7.17 -23.96
N PRO A 48 5.76 6.22 -24.69
CA PRO A 48 5.88 6.33 -26.14
C PRO A 48 4.55 6.07 -26.88
N TYR A 49 3.54 5.52 -26.20
CA TYR A 49 2.26 5.16 -26.81
C TYR A 49 1.13 6.14 -26.48
N THR A 50 1.38 7.17 -25.66
CA THR A 50 0.36 8.13 -25.20
C THR A 50 -0.35 8.84 -26.35
N ASN A 51 0.41 9.32 -27.34
CA ASN A 51 -0.13 10.01 -28.52
C ASN A 51 -0.99 9.11 -29.41
N VAL A 52 -0.64 7.81 -29.48
CA VAL A 52 -1.38 6.81 -30.27
C VAL A 52 -2.67 6.40 -29.56
N LEU A 53 -2.65 6.36 -28.22
CA LEU A 53 -3.82 6.00 -27.41
C LEU A 53 -4.83 7.15 -27.26
N GLN A 54 -4.39 8.42 -27.20
CA GLN A 54 -5.27 9.59 -26.99
C GLN A 54 -5.76 10.24 -28.29
N ASN A 55 -4.93 10.34 -29.35
CA ASN A 55 -5.27 11.08 -30.58
C ASN A 55 -5.80 10.17 -31.69
N CYS A 56 -6.47 9.10 -31.30
CA CYS A 56 -7.06 8.13 -32.22
C CYS A 56 -7.95 8.75 -33.31
N ASP A 57 -8.75 9.76 -32.91
CA ASP A 57 -9.74 10.43 -33.75
C ASP A 57 -9.08 11.34 -34.81
N GLU A 58 -7.93 11.95 -34.48
CA GLU A 58 -7.20 12.84 -35.40
C GLU A 58 -6.27 12.09 -36.37
N LEU A 59 -5.78 10.90 -35.99
CA LEU A 59 -4.91 10.08 -36.85
C LEU A 59 -5.67 9.16 -37.82
N GLY A 60 -7.01 9.16 -37.81
CA GLY A 60 -7.81 8.23 -38.62
C GLY A 60 -7.60 6.76 -38.25
N ALA A 61 -7.22 6.50 -36.98
CA ALA A 61 -7.04 5.15 -36.48
C ALA A 61 -8.40 4.46 -36.29
N ASP A 62 -8.50 3.17 -36.61
CA ASP A 62 -9.73 2.40 -36.39
C ASP A 62 -10.16 2.53 -34.91
N PRO A 63 -11.44 2.81 -34.61
CA PRO A 63 -11.94 3.00 -33.25
C PRO A 63 -11.69 1.79 -32.32
N ARG A 64 -11.34 0.62 -32.86
CA ARG A 64 -10.88 -0.54 -32.08
C ARG A 64 -9.52 -0.35 -31.40
N TYR A 65 -8.75 0.66 -31.80
CA TYR A 65 -7.39 0.90 -31.32
C TYR A 65 -7.30 1.95 -30.21
N CYS A 66 -8.45 2.45 -29.77
CA CYS A 66 -8.55 3.61 -28.88
C CYS A 66 -8.89 3.15 -27.47
N VAL A 67 -8.17 3.68 -26.49
CA VAL A 67 -8.53 3.47 -25.10
C VAL A 67 -9.65 4.44 -24.77
N GLU A 68 -10.81 3.88 -24.42
CA GLU A 68 -12.00 4.64 -24.05
C GLU A 68 -11.77 5.23 -22.64
N GLY A 69 -11.28 6.47 -22.58
CA GLY A 69 -11.05 7.23 -21.35
C GLY A 69 -9.63 7.80 -21.21
N ASP A 70 -9.45 8.71 -20.24
CA ASP A 70 -8.13 9.26 -19.91
C ASP A 70 -7.20 8.15 -19.45
N ASN A 71 -6.08 7.95 -20.15
CA ASN A 71 -5.05 7.00 -19.74
C ASN A 71 -4.34 7.52 -18.47
N PRO A 72 -4.56 6.91 -17.28
CA PRO A 72 -3.96 7.42 -16.06
C PRO A 72 -2.43 7.27 -16.05
N PHE A 73 -1.87 6.44 -16.95
CA PHE A 73 -0.44 6.17 -17.05
C PHE A 73 0.36 7.21 -17.84
N ASN A 74 -0.28 8.26 -18.37
CA ASN A 74 0.41 9.35 -19.07
C ASN A 74 1.28 10.20 -18.12
N SER A 75 0.90 10.26 -16.83
CA SER A 75 1.64 10.98 -15.81
C SER A 75 2.05 10.04 -14.68
N TRP A 76 3.20 10.30 -14.07
CA TRP A 76 3.66 9.55 -12.89
C TRP A 76 2.66 9.68 -11.72
N GLY A 77 2.03 10.86 -11.56
CA GLY A 77 1.03 11.11 -10.53
C GLY A 77 -0.29 10.36 -10.80
N GLY A 78 -0.72 10.34 -12.06
CA GLY A 78 -1.89 9.56 -12.48
C GLY A 78 -1.64 8.05 -12.31
N SER A 79 -0.45 7.58 -12.65
CA SER A 79 -0.03 6.19 -12.46
C SER A 79 -0.06 5.80 -10.98
N MET A 80 0.44 6.66 -10.08
CA MET A 80 0.36 6.42 -8.64
C MET A 80 -1.09 6.33 -8.15
N TYR A 81 -1.97 7.24 -8.59
CA TYR A 81 -3.38 7.23 -8.23
C TYR A 81 -4.07 5.95 -8.70
N ALA A 82 -3.90 5.57 -9.97
CA ALA A 82 -4.47 4.35 -10.52
C ALA A 82 -3.97 3.09 -9.82
N LEU A 83 -2.67 2.99 -9.55
CA LEU A 83 -2.08 1.85 -8.82
C LEU A 83 -2.57 1.77 -7.37
N PHE A 84 -2.84 2.91 -6.72
CA PHE A 84 -3.38 2.94 -5.35
C PHE A 84 -4.81 2.37 -5.30
N TRP A 85 -5.71 2.88 -6.15
CA TRP A 85 -7.10 2.39 -6.23
C TRP A 85 -7.17 0.94 -6.68
N SER A 86 -6.23 0.55 -7.53
CA SER A 86 -6.10 -0.82 -7.98
C SER A 86 -5.85 -1.83 -6.86
N ILE A 87 -5.11 -1.48 -5.80
CA ILE A 87 -4.90 -2.40 -4.67
C ILE A 87 -6.16 -2.53 -3.82
N LEU A 88 -7.01 -1.50 -3.81
CA LEU A 88 -8.31 -1.51 -3.14
C LEU A 88 -9.38 -2.30 -3.90
N GLY A 89 -9.07 -2.79 -5.11
CA GLY A 89 -9.96 -3.62 -5.92
C GLY A 89 -10.54 -2.92 -7.15
N ASP A 90 -10.17 -1.67 -7.43
CA ASP A 90 -10.56 -1.00 -8.67
C ASP A 90 -9.68 -1.48 -9.85
N ALA A 91 -10.13 -2.52 -10.54
CA ALA A 91 -9.39 -3.15 -11.63
C ALA A 91 -9.60 -2.44 -12.99
N GLY A 92 -9.71 -1.12 -13.01
CA GLY A 92 -9.93 -0.32 -14.23
C GLY A 92 -8.98 -0.67 -15.39
N PHE A 93 -7.70 -0.95 -15.09
CA PHE A 93 -6.68 -1.31 -16.09
C PHE A 93 -6.87 -2.70 -16.73
N GLN A 94 -7.40 -3.69 -16.00
CA GLN A 94 -7.63 -5.02 -16.58
C GLN A 94 -8.74 -5.02 -17.63
N ASN A 95 -9.68 -4.08 -17.49
CA ASN A 95 -10.82 -3.92 -18.39
C ASN A 95 -10.48 -3.03 -19.60
N SER A 96 -9.36 -2.30 -19.55
CA SER A 96 -8.89 -1.48 -20.67
C SER A 96 -8.43 -2.39 -21.82
N LYS A 97 -9.11 -2.28 -22.97
CA LYS A 97 -8.72 -2.97 -24.20
C LYS A 97 -7.67 -2.15 -24.91
N PHE A 98 -6.50 -2.75 -25.15
CA PHE A 98 -5.43 -2.13 -25.92
C PHE A 98 -5.53 -2.58 -27.39
N PRO A 99 -5.07 -1.74 -28.34
CA PRO A 99 -5.01 -2.07 -29.76
C PRO A 99 -4.23 -3.36 -30.05
N THR A 100 -4.78 -4.20 -30.93
CA THR A 100 -4.25 -5.52 -31.35
C THR A 100 -2.82 -5.50 -31.89
N ASN A 101 -2.34 -4.36 -32.40
CA ASN A 101 -0.97 -4.22 -32.92
C ASN A 101 0.11 -4.04 -31.83
N LEU A 102 -0.28 -3.86 -30.56
CA LEU A 102 0.62 -3.68 -29.42
C LEU A 102 0.54 -4.84 -28.41
N TYR A 103 0.30 -6.06 -28.90
CA TYR A 103 0.16 -7.27 -28.08
C TYR A 103 1.29 -7.45 -27.04
N ILE A 104 2.53 -7.12 -27.41
CA ILE A 104 3.69 -7.24 -26.52
C ILE A 104 3.57 -6.26 -25.35
N VAL A 105 3.23 -5.00 -25.61
CA VAL A 105 3.12 -3.95 -24.59
C VAL A 105 1.94 -4.23 -23.66
N GLU A 106 0.80 -4.67 -24.22
CA GLU A 106 -0.36 -5.07 -23.45
C GLU A 106 -0.04 -6.26 -22.53
N SER A 107 0.61 -7.30 -23.07
CA SER A 107 0.98 -8.49 -22.31
C SER A 107 1.96 -8.15 -21.19
N VAL A 108 3.01 -7.36 -21.50
CA VAL A 108 3.99 -6.92 -20.51
C VAL A 108 3.32 -6.05 -19.43
N GLY A 109 2.43 -5.13 -19.82
CA GLY A 109 1.69 -4.30 -18.88
C GLY A 109 0.81 -5.11 -17.93
N LYS A 110 0.09 -6.12 -18.44
CA LYS A 110 -0.72 -7.04 -17.64
C LYS A 110 0.12 -7.89 -16.68
N ILE A 111 1.26 -8.41 -17.14
CA ILE A 111 2.18 -9.18 -16.30
C ILE A 111 2.79 -8.30 -15.21
N LEU A 112 3.26 -7.09 -15.57
CA LEU A 112 3.82 -6.13 -14.62
C LEU A 112 2.80 -5.72 -13.56
N TYR A 113 1.54 -5.56 -13.97
CA TYR A 113 0.42 -5.24 -13.09
C TYR A 113 0.10 -6.39 -12.13
N ALA A 114 0.05 -7.63 -12.64
CA ALA A 114 -0.15 -8.81 -11.79
C ALA A 114 0.97 -8.97 -10.76
N CYS A 115 2.23 -8.78 -11.17
CA CYS A 115 3.38 -8.78 -10.27
C CYS A 115 3.28 -7.68 -9.21
N PHE A 116 2.86 -6.46 -9.60
CA PHE A 116 2.64 -5.36 -8.67
C PHE A 116 1.60 -5.71 -7.60
N ILE A 117 0.44 -6.26 -7.99
CA ILE A 117 -0.61 -6.64 -7.03
C ILE A 117 -0.16 -7.74 -6.06
N ILE A 118 0.61 -8.73 -6.54
CA ILE A 118 1.15 -9.79 -5.68
C ILE A 118 2.18 -9.23 -4.70
N ILE A 119 3.15 -8.45 -5.19
CA ILE A 119 4.24 -7.91 -4.37
C ILE A 119 3.70 -6.86 -3.39
N SER A 120 3.01 -5.85 -3.91
CA SER A 120 2.55 -4.70 -3.12
C SER A 120 1.26 -4.96 -2.35
N GLY A 121 0.35 -5.78 -2.87
CA GLY A 121 -0.86 -6.17 -2.16
C GLY A 121 -0.59 -7.29 -1.17
N ILE A 122 -0.14 -8.46 -1.63
CA ILE A 122 -0.11 -9.66 -0.79
C ILE A 122 1.12 -9.68 0.11
N ILE A 123 2.32 -9.52 -0.45
CA ILE A 123 3.56 -9.71 0.31
C ILE A 123 3.78 -8.55 1.29
N LEU A 124 3.58 -7.31 0.85
CA LEU A 124 3.76 -6.16 1.74
C LEU A 124 2.69 -6.10 2.85
N LEU A 125 1.41 -6.34 2.56
CA LEU A 125 0.41 -6.41 3.63
C LEU A 125 0.70 -7.55 4.61
N ASN A 126 1.13 -8.71 4.13
CA ASN A 126 1.50 -9.83 5.01
C ASN A 126 2.70 -9.50 5.90
N MET A 127 3.70 -8.78 5.39
CA MET A 127 4.81 -8.30 6.22
C MET A 127 4.41 -7.20 7.21
N LEU A 128 3.46 -6.34 6.85
CA LEU A 128 2.90 -5.32 7.76
C LEU A 128 2.18 -5.98 8.94
N ILE A 129 1.32 -6.97 8.65
CA ILE A 129 0.58 -7.74 9.67
C ILE A 129 1.56 -8.51 10.55
N ALA A 130 2.59 -9.14 9.97
CA ALA A 130 3.63 -9.84 10.73
C ALA A 130 4.41 -8.91 11.65
N THR A 131 4.75 -7.70 11.19
CA THR A 131 5.47 -6.70 11.99
C THR A 131 4.59 -6.18 13.14
N MET A 132 3.30 -5.93 12.88
CA MET A 132 2.33 -5.58 13.92
C MET A 132 2.20 -6.69 14.97
N SER A 133 2.06 -7.95 14.54
CA SER A 133 1.93 -9.11 15.43
C SER A 133 3.18 -9.35 16.28
N ASN A 134 4.37 -9.19 15.69
CA ASN A 134 5.63 -9.36 16.39
C ASN A 134 5.88 -8.23 17.41
N THR A 135 5.56 -6.98 17.05
CA THR A 135 5.66 -5.86 17.99
C THR A 135 4.61 -5.96 19.11
N TYR A 136 3.39 -6.43 18.82
CA TYR A 136 2.37 -6.71 19.84
C TYR A 136 2.86 -7.76 20.85
N SER A 137 3.35 -8.89 20.36
CA SER A 137 3.92 -9.96 21.18
C SER A 137 5.09 -9.49 22.04
N ARG A 138 5.93 -8.57 21.53
CA ARG A 138 7.07 -7.98 22.26
C ARG A 138 6.62 -7.06 23.40
N VAL A 139 5.55 -6.29 23.20
CA VAL A 139 4.97 -5.40 24.21
C VAL A 139 4.30 -6.21 25.33
N GLU A 140 3.59 -7.28 25.00
CA GLU A 140 2.98 -8.18 25.99
C GLU A 140 4.03 -8.90 26.84
N LYS A 141 5.11 -9.42 26.23
CA LYS A 141 6.20 -10.08 26.96
C LYS A 141 6.86 -9.12 27.95
N LYS A 142 7.13 -7.87 27.56
CA LYS A 142 7.67 -6.84 28.47
C LYS A 142 6.74 -6.58 29.66
N LYS A 143 5.43 -6.46 29.44
CA LYS A 143 4.45 -6.32 30.53
C LYS A 143 4.49 -7.51 31.49
N LYS A 144 4.46 -8.75 30.98
CA LYS A 144 4.52 -9.96 31.82
C LYS A 144 5.81 -10.05 32.64
N THR A 145 6.96 -9.70 32.06
CA THR A 145 8.25 -9.73 32.79
C THR A 145 8.32 -8.68 33.89
N ILE A 146 7.78 -7.46 33.68
CA ILE A 146 7.74 -6.42 34.72
C ILE A 146 6.84 -6.88 35.87
N VAL A 147 5.67 -7.45 35.57
CA VAL A 147 4.75 -7.98 36.58
C VAL A 147 5.38 -9.14 37.36
N LEU A 148 6.04 -10.08 36.69
CA LEU A 148 6.77 -11.17 37.36
C LEU A 148 7.94 -10.67 38.20
N LYS A 149 8.68 -9.65 37.73
CA LYS A 149 9.72 -8.99 38.53
C LYS A 149 9.13 -8.29 39.76
N SER A 150 7.96 -7.65 39.67
CA SER A 150 7.29 -7.09 40.85
C SER A 150 6.78 -8.16 41.82
N PHE A 151 6.37 -9.33 41.33
CA PHE A 151 6.02 -10.47 42.20
C PHE A 151 7.26 -11.10 42.86
N GLN A 152 8.38 -11.22 42.14
CA GLN A 152 9.63 -11.76 42.70
C GLN A 152 10.35 -10.79 43.65
N ASN A 153 10.19 -9.47 43.45
CA ASN A 153 10.76 -8.46 44.35
C ASN A 153 9.90 -8.20 45.60
N GLY A 154 8.78 -8.90 45.80
CA GLY A 154 8.03 -8.85 47.06
C GLY A 154 7.46 -7.49 47.44
N GLU A 155 7.31 -6.54 46.51
CA GLU A 155 6.59 -5.30 46.80
C GLU A 155 5.08 -5.56 46.72
N THR A 156 4.52 -5.98 47.85
CA THR A 156 3.11 -5.72 48.15
C THR A 156 2.85 -4.23 47.99
N LYS A 157 2.01 -3.87 47.01
CA LYS A 157 1.38 -2.54 46.92
C LYS A 157 0.97 -2.06 48.32
N PRO A 158 1.13 -0.76 48.61
CA PRO A 158 0.14 -0.07 49.42
C PRO A 158 -0.69 0.86 48.53
N GLY A 159 -2.01 0.64 48.54
CA GLY A 159 -3.02 1.68 48.63
C GLY A 159 -3.24 2.67 47.46
N LEU A 160 -4.46 2.57 46.91
CA LEU A 160 -5.23 3.54 46.12
C LEU A 160 -4.80 3.76 44.65
#